data_AF-A0A9D2Q8B7-F1
#
_entry.id   AF-A0A9D2Q8B7-F1
#
_cell.length_a   1.000
_cell.length_b   1.000
_cell.length_c   1.000
_cell.angle_alpha   90.00
_cell.angle_beta   90.00
_cell.angle_gamma   90.00
#
_symmetry.space_group_name_H-M   'P 1'
#
loop_
_entity.id
_entity.type
_entity.pdbx_description
1 polymer ?
#
loop_
_entity_poly.entity_id
_entity_poly.type
_entity_poly.pdbx_seq_one_letter_code
_entity_poly.pdbx_strand_id
1 'polypeptide(L)'
;MRKEYVIGGIEYLAPSGIAVEFIEYSDPEQFIKDAKENTFYGVPYSLILYRDEQGKTIPQDFLTELAQPPQGFRIEDTPCADYRLLEKLCDEFEHFIEAQTYDERDLWNGSIVAHMGKIRELYNSLPRKPFGITEALIDGYEQDIEKNLKIEQKCLTDLNMLLSQDAKTPEQKPAQSAYEREVMEY
;
A
#
# COMPACT_ATOMS: atom_id res chain seq x y z
N MET A 1 2.11 -17.34 -17.49
CA MET A 1 1.86 -15.98 -16.98
C MET A 1 2.10 -15.01 -18.11
N ARG A 2 1.10 -14.21 -18.53
CA ARG A 2 1.32 -13.12 -19.49
C ARG A 2 2.03 -12.00 -18.72
N LYS A 3 3.27 -11.69 -19.08
CA LYS A 3 3.82 -10.36 -18.78
C LYS A 3 3.02 -9.39 -19.63
N GLU A 4 2.05 -8.69 -19.04
CA GLU A 4 1.41 -7.57 -19.73
C GLU A 4 2.48 -6.49 -19.87
N TYR A 5 3.10 -6.33 -21.03
CA TYR A 5 4.09 -5.27 -21.24
C TYR A 5 3.34 -3.97 -21.50
N VAL A 6 3.61 -2.94 -20.69
CA VAL A 6 3.09 -1.59 -20.98
C VAL A 6 3.96 -0.97 -22.06
N ILE A 7 3.31 -0.33 -23.03
CA ILE A 7 3.95 0.22 -24.23
C ILE A 7 3.98 1.75 -24.23
N GLY A 8 3.18 2.38 -23.37
CA GLY A 8 3.14 3.81 -23.20
C GLY A 8 2.02 4.25 -22.26
N GLY A 9 1.95 5.55 -22.02
CA GLY A 9 0.93 6.15 -21.18
C GLY A 9 0.63 7.60 -21.56
N ILE A 10 -0.55 8.06 -21.18
CA ILE A 10 -1.04 9.43 -21.37
C ILE A 10 -1.19 10.07 -20.00
N GLU A 11 -0.44 11.14 -19.74
CA GLU A 11 -0.58 11.97 -18.53
C GLU A 11 -1.42 13.20 -18.86
N TYR A 12 -2.62 13.29 -18.28
CA TYR A 12 -3.45 14.49 -18.36
C TYR A 12 -3.02 15.48 -17.28
N LEU A 13 -2.87 16.74 -17.66
CA LEU A 13 -2.31 17.78 -16.82
C LEU A 13 -3.38 18.81 -16.43
N ALA A 14 -3.35 19.26 -15.18
CA ALA A 14 -4.03 20.47 -14.77
C ALA A 14 -3.41 21.70 -15.46
N PRO A 15 -4.10 22.86 -15.48
CA PRO A 15 -3.52 24.12 -15.97
C PRO A 15 -2.22 24.54 -15.27
N SER A 16 -1.97 24.02 -14.05
CA SER A 16 -0.71 24.19 -13.31
C SER A 16 0.46 23.36 -13.86
N GLY A 17 0.22 22.48 -14.83
CA GLY A 17 1.21 21.53 -15.37
C GLY A 17 1.40 20.26 -14.53
N ILE A 18 0.62 20.08 -13.46
CA ILE A 18 0.68 18.90 -12.60
C ILE A 18 -0.17 17.79 -13.23
N ALA A 19 0.37 16.56 -13.30
CA ALA A 19 -0.39 15.39 -13.73
C ALA A 19 -1.54 15.10 -12.76
N VAL A 20 -2.76 15.09 -13.28
CA VAL A 20 -3.99 14.79 -12.52
C VAL A 20 -4.48 13.37 -12.77
N GLU A 21 -4.18 12.81 -13.93
CA GLU A 21 -4.56 11.46 -14.30
C GLU A 21 -3.49 10.87 -15.21
N PHE A 22 -3.23 9.58 -15.05
CA PHE A 22 -2.29 8.83 -15.86
C PHE A 22 -2.91 7.50 -16.27
N ILE A 23 -2.95 7.24 -17.57
CA ILE A 23 -3.49 6.01 -18.12
C ILE A 23 -2.37 5.27 -18.85
N GLU A 24 -2.08 4.05 -18.43
CA GLU A 24 -1.13 3.16 -19.09
C GLU A 24 -1.82 2.21 -20.07
N TYR A 25 -1.10 1.87 -21.13
CA TYR A 25 -1.59 1.04 -22.20
C TYR A 25 -0.64 -0.12 -22.45
N SER A 26 -1.19 -1.31 -22.65
CA SER A 26 -0.49 -2.50 -23.13
C SER A 26 -0.76 -2.79 -24.60
N ASP A 27 -1.77 -2.14 -25.18
CA ASP A 27 -2.17 -2.25 -26.59
C ASP A 27 -1.74 -1.00 -27.37
N PRO A 28 -0.85 -1.14 -28.38
CA PRO A 28 -0.39 -0.02 -29.20
C PRO A 28 -1.51 0.68 -29.99
N GLU A 29 -2.47 -0.07 -30.51
CA GLU A 29 -3.55 0.49 -31.33
C GLU A 29 -4.48 1.34 -30.46
N GLN A 30 -4.83 0.83 -29.28
CA GLN A 30 -5.66 1.57 -28.33
C GLN A 30 -4.94 2.83 -27.83
N PHE A 31 -3.65 2.75 -27.51
CA PHE A 31 -2.84 3.91 -27.13
C PHE A 31 -2.83 4.99 -28.21
N ILE A 32 -2.54 4.60 -29.46
CA ILE A 32 -2.48 5.54 -30.59
C ILE A 32 -3.85 6.16 -30.84
N LYS A 33 -4.91 5.35 -30.78
CA LYS A 33 -6.28 5.83 -30.93
C LYS A 33 -6.61 6.87 -29.87
N ASP A 34 -6.36 6.58 -28.60
CA ASP A 34 -6.70 7.49 -27.51
C ASP A 34 -5.82 8.76 -27.51
N ALA A 35 -4.54 8.64 -27.88
CA ALA A 35 -3.67 9.80 -28.08
C ALA A 35 -4.16 10.73 -29.22
N LYS A 36 -4.80 10.18 -30.26
CA LYS A 36 -5.34 10.96 -31.39
C LYS A 36 -6.75 11.49 -31.14
N GLU A 37 -7.63 10.65 -30.60
CA GLU A 37 -9.07 10.86 -30.59
C GLU A 37 -9.60 11.25 -29.20
N ASN A 38 -8.93 10.81 -28.14
CA ASN A 38 -9.44 10.89 -26.76
C ASN A 38 -8.64 11.87 -25.88
N THR A 39 -7.86 12.78 -26.50
CA THR A 39 -7.34 13.94 -25.77
C THR A 39 -8.51 14.90 -25.55
N PHE A 40 -9.08 14.86 -24.35
CA PHE A 40 -10.22 15.68 -23.94
C PHE A 40 -9.99 17.14 -24.35
N TYR A 41 -10.85 17.68 -25.22
CA TYR A 41 -10.65 18.99 -25.85
C TYR A 41 -10.29 20.07 -24.81
N GLY A 42 -9.07 20.60 -24.90
CA GLY A 42 -8.56 21.68 -24.04
C GLY A 42 -7.79 21.25 -22.79
N VAL A 43 -7.68 19.95 -22.49
CA VAL A 43 -6.84 19.45 -21.38
C VAL A 43 -5.42 19.23 -21.90
N PRO A 44 -4.40 19.93 -21.37
CA PRO A 44 -3.02 19.68 -21.74
C PRO A 44 -2.63 18.26 -21.31
N TYR A 45 -1.82 17.58 -22.12
CA TYR A 45 -1.37 16.22 -21.83
C TYR A 45 0.08 16.01 -22.24
N SER A 46 0.71 14.99 -21.65
CA SER A 46 2.02 14.49 -22.04
C SER A 46 1.93 13.02 -22.44
N LEU A 47 2.81 12.61 -23.34
CA LEU A 47 2.93 11.23 -23.79
C LEU A 47 4.22 10.61 -23.26
N ILE A 48 4.12 9.36 -22.83
CA ILE A 48 5.26 8.51 -22.46
C ILE A 48 5.24 7.30 -23.36
N LEU A 49 6.34 7.01 -24.03
CA LEU A 49 6.55 5.72 -24.68
C LEU A 49 7.52 4.89 -23.84
N TYR A 50 7.15 3.65 -23.58
CA TYR A 50 8.04 2.73 -22.90
C TYR A 50 8.90 1.98 -23.91
N ARG A 51 10.21 1.98 -23.67
CA ARG A 51 11.16 1.14 -24.40
C ARG A 51 11.37 -0.17 -23.66
N ASP A 52 11.34 -1.26 -24.40
CA ASP A 52 11.55 -2.61 -23.88
C ASP A 52 13.03 -2.87 -23.52
N GLU A 53 13.33 -4.10 -23.08
CA GLU A 53 14.69 -4.55 -22.73
C GLU A 53 15.70 -4.43 -23.90
N GLN A 54 15.23 -4.33 -25.14
CA GLN A 54 16.03 -4.12 -26.35
C GLN A 54 16.15 -2.64 -26.73
N GLY A 55 15.54 -1.74 -25.95
CA GLY A 55 15.48 -0.31 -26.21
C GLY A 55 14.47 0.08 -27.27
N LYS A 56 13.52 -0.80 -27.64
CA LYS A 56 12.55 -0.56 -28.69
C LYS A 56 11.23 -0.01 -28.12
N THR A 57 10.67 1.01 -28.76
CA THR A 57 9.32 1.55 -28.50
C THR A 57 8.33 1.13 -29.60
N ILE A 58 7.06 1.48 -29.43
CA ILE A 58 6.12 1.53 -30.56
C ILE A 58 6.56 2.58 -31.61
N PRO A 59 6.09 2.51 -32.87
CA PRO A 59 6.34 3.51 -33.90
C PRO A 59 5.87 4.91 -33.47
N GLN A 60 6.59 5.95 -33.87
CA GLN A 60 6.34 7.34 -33.45
C GLN A 60 5.67 8.20 -34.53
N ASP A 61 5.43 7.64 -35.71
CA ASP A 61 4.88 8.39 -36.86
C ASP A 61 3.52 9.03 -36.54
N PHE A 62 2.76 8.42 -35.63
CA PHE A 62 1.47 8.92 -35.15
C PHE A 62 1.55 10.30 -34.49
N LEU A 63 2.72 10.71 -33.97
CA LEU A 63 2.91 12.02 -33.34
C LEU A 63 2.64 13.17 -34.31
N THR A 64 2.87 12.94 -35.60
CA THR A 64 2.62 13.94 -36.66
C THR A 64 1.14 14.10 -37.01
N GLU A 65 0.31 13.16 -36.57
CA GLU A 65 -1.13 13.09 -36.84
C GLU A 65 -1.98 13.51 -35.63
N LEU A 66 -1.34 13.95 -34.54
CA LEU A 66 -2.04 14.43 -33.35
C LEU A 66 -2.79 15.73 -33.65
N ALA A 67 -4.04 15.82 -33.21
CA ALA A 67 -4.86 17.02 -33.39
C ALA A 67 -4.27 18.27 -32.70
N GLN A 68 -3.57 18.06 -31.59
CA GLN A 68 -2.85 19.09 -30.85
C GLN A 68 -1.50 18.52 -30.37
N PRO A 69 -0.41 19.31 -30.37
CA PRO A 69 0.88 18.84 -29.89
C PRO A 69 0.82 18.55 -28.39
N PRO A 70 1.43 17.46 -27.90
CA PRO A 70 1.51 17.19 -26.48
C PRO A 70 2.42 18.23 -25.80
N GLN A 71 2.12 18.59 -24.56
CA GLN A 71 2.92 19.51 -23.77
C GLN A 71 4.27 18.90 -23.37
N GLY A 72 4.34 17.57 -23.33
CA GLY A 72 5.56 16.80 -23.11
C GLY A 72 5.52 15.48 -23.88
N PHE A 73 6.69 15.05 -24.35
CA PHE A 73 6.90 13.73 -24.94
C PHE A 73 8.20 13.15 -24.40
N ARG A 74 8.15 11.91 -23.90
CA ARG A 74 9.33 11.23 -23.35
C ARG A 74 9.34 9.75 -23.64
N ILE A 75 10.55 9.20 -23.70
CA ILE A 75 10.80 7.77 -23.85
C ILE A 75 11.47 7.30 -22.57
N GLU A 76 10.84 6.35 -21.89
CA GLU A 76 11.31 5.80 -20.62
C GLU A 76 11.48 4.29 -20.72
N ASP A 77 12.28 3.69 -19.84
CA ASP A 77 12.32 2.23 -19.73
C ASP A 77 10.97 1.72 -19.22
N THR A 78 10.50 0.58 -19.74
CA THR A 78 9.29 -0.08 -19.22
C THR A 78 9.41 -0.23 -17.70
N PRO A 79 8.36 0.11 -16.92
CA PRO A 79 8.34 -0.08 -15.47
C PRO A 79 8.73 -1.51 -15.13
N CYS A 80 9.77 -1.68 -14.31
CA CYS A 80 10.25 -2.99 -13.94
C CYS A 80 9.24 -3.71 -13.02
N ALA A 81 9.44 -5.01 -12.81
CA ALA A 81 8.58 -5.82 -11.95
C ALA A 81 8.36 -5.22 -10.54
N ASP A 82 9.34 -4.46 -10.06
CA ASP A 82 9.29 -3.83 -8.73
C ASP A 82 8.24 -2.70 -8.63
N TYR A 83 7.93 -1.98 -9.73
CA TYR A 83 6.86 -0.99 -9.76
C TYR A 83 5.49 -1.64 -9.50
N ARG A 84 5.21 -2.73 -10.22
CA ARG A 84 3.95 -3.47 -10.08
C ARG A 84 3.83 -4.16 -8.75
N LEU A 85 4.95 -4.67 -8.23
CA LEU A 85 4.96 -5.24 -6.90
C LEU A 85 4.61 -4.16 -5.87
N LEU A 86 5.19 -2.96 -5.98
CA LEU A 86 4.87 -1.86 -5.09
C LEU A 86 3.39 -1.46 -5.16
N GLU A 87 2.83 -1.27 -6.35
CA GLU A 87 1.40 -0.96 -6.54
C GLU A 87 0.51 -2.02 -5.90
N LYS A 88 0.77 -3.30 -6.19
CA LYS A 88 0.01 -4.40 -5.61
C LYS A 88 0.09 -4.43 -4.08
N LEU A 89 1.26 -4.16 -3.50
CA LEU A 89 1.42 -4.14 -2.05
C LEU A 89 0.69 -2.98 -1.40
N CYS A 90 0.62 -1.82 -2.07
CA CYS A 90 -0.21 -0.70 -1.64
C CYS A 90 -1.70 -1.05 -1.68
N ASP A 91 -2.20 -1.63 -2.77
CA ASP A 91 -3.60 -2.06 -2.89
C ASP A 91 -3.98 -3.08 -1.80
N GLU A 92 -3.12 -4.08 -1.56
CA GLU A 92 -3.31 -5.07 -0.49
C GLU A 92 -3.33 -4.41 0.90
N PHE A 93 -2.50 -3.38 1.11
CA PHE A 93 -2.46 -2.65 2.37
C PHE A 93 -3.70 -1.78 2.58
N GLU A 94 -4.19 -1.08 1.56
CA GLU A 94 -5.42 -0.28 1.65
C GLU A 94 -6.62 -1.19 1.95
N HIS A 95 -6.70 -2.32 1.25
CA HIS A 95 -7.68 -3.35 1.56
C HIS A 95 -7.55 -3.86 3.01
N PHE A 96 -6.31 -3.95 3.53
CA PHE A 96 -5.99 -4.28 4.92
C PHE A 96 -6.31 -3.17 5.94
N ILE A 97 -6.56 -1.92 5.54
CA ILE A 97 -7.01 -0.90 6.49
C ILE A 97 -8.55 -0.77 6.46
N GLU A 98 -9.19 -0.94 5.29
CA GLU A 98 -10.63 -0.72 5.09
C GLU A 98 -11.59 -1.77 5.67
N ALA A 99 -11.33 -3.06 5.45
CA ALA A 99 -12.15 -4.19 5.91
C ALA A 99 -12.24 -4.38 7.45
N GLN A 100 -11.47 -3.64 8.28
CA GLN A 100 -11.51 -3.62 9.76
C GLN A 100 -11.54 -5.00 10.47
N THR A 101 -11.24 -6.08 9.76
CA THR A 101 -11.36 -7.47 10.21
C THR A 101 -10.23 -8.23 9.53
N TYR A 102 -9.20 -8.63 10.28
CA TYR A 102 -7.96 -9.12 9.68
C TYR A 102 -7.32 -10.27 10.43
N ASP A 103 -6.86 -11.21 9.63
CA ASP A 103 -5.95 -12.27 10.01
C ASP A 103 -4.61 -11.98 9.34
N GLU A 104 -3.56 -11.70 10.11
CA GLU A 104 -2.22 -11.39 9.59
C GLU A 104 -1.66 -12.51 8.68
N ARG A 105 -2.24 -13.71 8.74
CA ARG A 105 -1.95 -14.83 7.83
C ARG A 105 -2.29 -14.56 6.36
N ASP A 106 -3.14 -13.58 6.07
CA ASP A 106 -3.52 -13.20 4.71
C ASP A 106 -2.53 -12.22 4.05
N LEU A 107 -1.60 -11.65 4.81
CA LEU A 107 -0.52 -10.83 4.29
C LEU A 107 0.59 -11.71 3.71
N TRP A 108 1.09 -11.39 2.52
CA TRP A 108 2.17 -12.18 1.88
C TRP A 108 3.44 -12.26 2.75
N ASN A 109 3.66 -11.25 3.61
CA ASN A 109 4.78 -11.17 4.55
C ASN A 109 4.45 -11.69 5.97
N GLY A 110 3.22 -12.16 6.21
CA GLY A 110 2.76 -12.70 7.50
C GLY A 110 2.79 -11.73 8.68
N SER A 111 3.14 -10.46 8.43
CA SER A 111 3.22 -9.40 9.44
C SER A 111 3.02 -8.06 8.75
N ILE A 112 2.14 -7.23 9.32
CA ILE A 112 1.85 -5.89 8.79
C ILE A 112 3.07 -4.98 8.79
N VAL A 113 3.95 -5.13 9.79
CA VAL A 113 5.22 -4.38 9.89
C VAL A 113 6.17 -4.78 8.76
N ALA A 114 6.28 -6.08 8.47
CA ALA A 114 7.11 -6.57 7.36
C ALA A 114 6.53 -6.18 6.00
N HIS A 115 5.21 -6.19 5.84
CA HIS A 115 4.52 -5.71 4.64
C HIS A 115 4.82 -4.24 4.36
N MET A 116 4.63 -3.39 5.37
CA MET A 116 4.94 -1.96 5.31
C MET A 116 6.41 -1.68 5.01
N GLY A 117 7.32 -2.43 5.67
CA GLY A 117 8.74 -2.35 5.40
C GLY A 117 9.07 -2.63 3.94
N LYS A 118 8.39 -3.59 3.30
CA LYS A 118 8.61 -3.87 1.88
C LYS A 118 8.10 -2.76 0.97
N ILE A 119 6.92 -2.20 1.25
CA ILE A 119 6.38 -1.04 0.50
C ILE A 119 7.41 0.10 0.54
N ARG A 120 7.91 0.45 1.72
CA ARG A 120 8.91 1.52 1.89
C ARG A 120 10.23 1.21 1.19
N GLU A 121 10.73 -0.01 1.32
CA GLU A 121 11.97 -0.47 0.67
C GLU A 121 11.87 -0.33 -0.85
N LEU A 122 10.80 -0.90 -1.44
CA LEU A 122 10.57 -0.83 -2.88
C LEU A 122 10.45 0.62 -3.32
N TYR A 123 9.57 1.41 -2.69
CA TYR A 123 9.40 2.82 -3.00
C TYR A 123 10.73 3.57 -3.04
N ASN A 124 11.60 3.39 -2.05
CA ASN A 124 12.90 4.05 -1.97
C ASN A 124 13.90 3.56 -3.02
N SER A 125 13.84 2.29 -3.40
CA SER A 125 14.71 1.69 -4.42
C SER A 125 14.36 2.11 -5.85
N LEU A 126 13.12 2.52 -6.10
CA LEU A 126 12.67 2.87 -7.44
C LEU A 126 13.30 4.20 -7.91
N PRO A 127 13.90 4.24 -9.11
CA PRO A 127 14.55 5.43 -9.64
C PRO A 127 13.56 6.57 -9.94
N ARG A 128 12.30 6.22 -10.26
CA ARG A 128 11.16 7.14 -10.41
C ARG A 128 10.01 6.67 -9.53
N LYS A 129 9.26 7.59 -8.92
CA LYS A 129 8.10 7.20 -8.09
C LYS A 129 6.89 6.89 -8.99
N PRO A 130 6.14 5.79 -8.73
CA PRO A 130 4.91 5.50 -9.45
C PRO A 130 3.90 6.65 -9.30
N PHE A 131 3.01 6.81 -10.28
CA PHE A 131 1.93 7.78 -10.17
C PHE A 131 0.97 7.36 -9.04
N GLY A 132 0.46 8.32 -8.26
CA GLY A 132 -0.46 8.05 -7.13
C GLY A 132 0.22 7.56 -5.84
N ILE A 133 1.36 6.89 -5.93
CA ILE A 133 2.12 6.43 -4.74
C ILE A 133 3.10 7.51 -4.31
N THR A 134 2.80 8.18 -3.21
CA THR A 134 3.60 9.29 -2.69
C THR A 134 4.25 8.94 -1.35
N GLU A 135 5.32 9.62 -0.99
CA GLU A 135 5.95 9.46 0.32
C GLU A 135 4.94 9.74 1.45
N ALA A 136 4.12 10.79 1.31
CA ALA A 136 3.07 11.12 2.27
C ALA A 136 1.98 10.04 2.41
N LEU A 137 1.65 9.33 1.32
CA LEU A 137 0.73 8.19 1.37
C LEU A 137 1.32 7.05 2.22
N ILE A 138 2.58 6.71 1.95
CA ILE A 138 3.33 5.66 2.66
C ILE A 138 3.54 6.06 4.14
N ASP A 139 3.80 7.33 4.43
CA ASP A 139 3.87 7.85 5.80
C ASP A 139 2.52 7.74 6.52
N GLY A 140 1.41 7.97 5.80
CA GLY A 140 0.06 7.78 6.33
C GLY A 140 -0.20 6.34 6.75
N TYR A 141 0.19 5.38 5.91
CA TYR A 141 0.11 3.96 6.23
C TYR A 141 0.88 3.60 7.51
N GLU A 142 2.11 4.09 7.67
CA GLU A 142 2.92 3.86 8.88
C GLU A 142 2.25 4.43 10.14
N GLN A 143 1.65 5.61 10.04
CA GLN A 143 0.92 6.23 11.15
C GLN A 143 -0.31 5.42 11.56
N ASP A 144 -1.05 4.88 10.60
CA ASP A 144 -2.22 4.04 10.87
C ASP A 144 -1.83 2.73 11.56
N ILE A 145 -0.73 2.09 11.13
CA ILE A 145 -0.17 0.91 11.82
C ILE A 145 0.20 1.26 13.26
N GLU A 146 0.97 2.33 13.47
CA GLU A 146 1.38 2.74 14.80
C GLU A 146 0.18 3.00 15.72
N LYS A 147 -0.85 3.65 15.20
CA LYS A 147 -2.08 3.95 15.95
C LYS A 147 -2.81 2.67 16.34
N ASN A 148 -2.94 1.72 15.42
CA ASN A 148 -3.60 0.44 15.68
C ASN A 148 -2.83 -0.41 16.71
N LEU A 149 -1.51 -0.52 16.57
CA LEU A 149 -0.67 -1.24 17.54
C LEU A 149 -0.73 -0.62 18.95
N LYS A 150 -0.78 0.72 19.05
CA LYS A 150 -0.96 1.41 20.34
C LYS A 150 -2.32 1.09 20.98
N ILE A 151 -3.38 0.96 20.18
CA ILE A 151 -4.72 0.59 20.66
C ILE A 151 -4.70 -0.85 21.18
N GLU A 152 -4.14 -1.81 20.44
CA GLU A 152 -4.04 -3.21 20.86
C GLU A 152 -3.23 -3.37 22.16
N GLN A 153 -2.06 -2.73 22.24
CA GLN A 153 -1.23 -2.78 23.43
C GLN A 153 -1.95 -2.21 24.66
N LYS A 154 -2.73 -1.14 24.47
CA LYS A 154 -3.56 -0.58 25.54
C LYS A 154 -4.64 -1.58 25.98
N CYS A 155 -5.38 -2.17 25.05
CA CYS A 155 -6.42 -3.16 25.34
C CYS A 155 -5.85 -4.38 26.10
N LEU A 156 -4.68 -4.88 25.70
CA LEU A 156 -3.99 -5.98 26.39
C LEU A 156 -3.58 -5.58 27.82
N THR A 157 -3.12 -4.34 28.00
CA THR A 157 -2.73 -3.82 29.32
C THR A 157 -3.96 -3.70 30.22
N ASP A 158 -5.06 -3.16 29.71
CA ASP A 158 -6.32 -3.02 30.43
C ASP A 158 -6.90 -4.40 30.82
N LEU A 159 -6.85 -5.38 29.91
CA LEU A 159 -7.27 -6.76 30.17
C LEU A 159 -6.42 -7.42 31.25
N ASN A 160 -5.09 -7.30 31.17
CA ASN A 160 -4.18 -7.85 32.18
C ASN A 160 -4.40 -7.22 33.57
N MET A 161 -4.73 -5.92 33.62
CA MET A 161 -5.08 -5.24 34.87
C MET A 161 -6.37 -5.80 35.47
N LEU A 162 -7.40 -6.08 34.67
CA LEU A 162 -8.65 -6.69 35.12
C LEU A 162 -8.42 -8.12 35.64
N LEU A 163 -7.71 -8.96 34.88
CA LEU A 163 -7.40 -10.34 35.28
C LEU A 163 -6.57 -10.42 36.58
N SER A 164 -5.74 -9.41 36.83
CA SER A 164 -4.93 -9.33 38.05
C SER A 164 -5.70 -8.87 39.30
N GLN A 165 -6.87 -8.24 39.13
CA GLN A 165 -7.73 -7.80 40.24
C GLN A 165 -8.59 -8.94 40.79
N ASP A 166 -9.06 -9.85 39.94
CA ASP A 166 -9.89 -11.00 40.33
C ASP A 166 -9.11 -12.12 41.06
N ALA A 167 -7.78 -12.19 40.87
CA ALA A 167 -6.91 -13.16 41.54
C ALA A 167 -6.64 -12.86 43.03
N LYS A 168 -7.21 -11.78 43.59
CA LYS A 168 -7.04 -11.36 45.00
C LYS A 168 -8.25 -11.63 45.89
N THR A 169 -8.93 -12.76 45.73
CA THR A 169 -9.89 -13.24 46.74
C THR A 169 -9.16 -14.17 47.71
N PRO A 170 -9.00 -13.85 49.01
CA PRO A 170 -8.38 -14.77 49.94
C PRO A 170 -9.33 -15.95 50.18
N GLU A 171 -8.89 -17.17 49.88
CA GLU A 171 -9.48 -18.39 50.43
C GLU A 171 -9.54 -18.25 51.96
N GLN A 172 -10.74 -18.09 52.50
CA GLN A 172 -10.98 -18.25 53.92
C GLN A 172 -10.73 -19.71 54.27
N LYS A 173 -9.53 -19.99 54.80
CA LYS A 173 -9.23 -21.26 55.45
C LYS A 173 -10.29 -21.48 56.55
N PRO A 174 -11.05 -22.59 56.57
CA PRO A 174 -12.02 -22.82 57.63
C PRO A 174 -11.25 -22.89 58.96
N ALA A 175 -11.74 -22.13 59.94
CA ALA A 175 -11.21 -22.12 61.29
C ALA A 175 -11.09 -23.57 61.80
N GLN A 176 -9.88 -23.97 62.18
CA GLN A 176 -9.69 -25.22 62.92
C GLN A 176 -10.55 -25.13 64.17
N SER A 177 -11.46 -26.09 64.29
CA SER A 177 -12.49 -26.14 65.31
C SER A 177 -11.90 -26.23 66.72
N ALA A 178 -12.68 -25.82 67.71
CA ALA A 178 -12.35 -25.73 69.13
C ALA A 178 -12.06 -27.08 69.85
N TYR A 179 -11.42 -28.05 69.20
CA TYR A 179 -11.12 -29.39 69.73
C TYR A 179 -9.65 -29.63 70.13
N GLU A 180 -8.76 -28.63 70.02
CA GLU A 180 -7.33 -28.78 70.38
C GLU A 180 -6.90 -27.85 71.53
N ARG A 181 -7.65 -27.82 72.63
CA ARG A 181 -7.22 -27.09 73.86
C ARG A 181 -7.26 -27.89 75.17
N GLU A 182 -7.32 -29.21 75.12
CA GLU A 182 -7.27 -29.99 76.38
C GLU A 182 -6.56 -31.34 76.19
N VAL A 183 -5.30 -31.31 75.77
CA VAL A 183 -4.34 -32.36 76.11
C VAL A 183 -3.03 -31.65 76.42
N MET A 184 -2.47 -31.93 77.60
CA MET A 184 -1.29 -31.31 78.23
C MET A 184 -1.60 -30.17 79.22
N GLU A 185 -2.42 -30.45 80.23
CA GLU A 185 -2.08 -30.00 81.59
C GLU A 185 -1.99 -31.23 82.51
N TYR A 186 -0.84 -31.30 83.19
CA TYR A 186 -0.56 -32.13 84.36
C TYR A 186 -1.28 -31.56 85.58
#